data_AF-A0A061RU80-F1
#
_entry.id   AF-A0A061RU80-F1
#
_cell.length_a   1.000
_cell.length_b   1.000
_cell.length_c   1.000
_cell.angle_alpha   90.00
_cell.angle_beta   90.00
_cell.angle_gamma   90.00
#
_symmetry.space_group_name_H-M   'P 1'
#
loop_
_entity.id
_entity.type
_entity.pdbx_description
1 polymer ?
#
loop_
_entity_poly.entity_id
_entity_poly.type
_entity_poly.pdbx_seq_one_letter_code
_entity_poly.pdbx_strand_id
1 'polypeptide(L)'
;KLFLLWKVQICPVGTSPAFCCVRTGPQDEWLVFVGDSEGCVKSWKPAQGRLLPVHTVVKTEGPISALDAVFHEDRILLAVGTGSGNVELLEIIREEFSQAEEH
;
A
#
# COMPACT_ATOMS: atom_id res chain seq x y z
N LYS A 1 -18.40 10.11 16.64
CA LYS A 1 -17.56 11.33 16.49
C LYS A 1 -16.31 10.90 15.74
N LEU A 2 -16.09 11.40 14.53
CA LEU A 2 -14.90 11.08 13.74
C LEU A 2 -13.75 11.96 14.22
N PHE A 3 -12.58 11.35 14.44
CA PHE A 3 -11.36 12.06 14.78
C PHE A 3 -10.37 11.86 13.63
N LEU A 4 -9.96 12.97 13.01
CA LEU A 4 -8.84 12.95 12.08
C LEU A 4 -7.57 12.83 12.92
N LEU A 5 -6.95 11.65 12.92
CA LEU A 5 -5.71 11.42 13.63
C LEU A 5 -4.53 12.02 12.85
N TRP A 6 -4.49 11.80 11.53
CA TRP A 6 -3.39 12.23 10.67
C TRP A 6 -3.91 12.53 9.25
N LYS A 7 -3.28 13.49 8.56
CA LYS A 7 -3.49 13.75 7.13
C LYS A 7 -2.14 13.68 6.44
N VAL A 8 -2.00 12.79 5.47
CA VAL A 8 -0.77 12.70 4.66
C VAL A 8 -1.14 12.79 3.19
N GLN A 9 -0.39 13.62 2.46
CA GLN A 9 -0.48 13.73 1.01
C GLN A 9 0.60 12.85 0.41
N ILE A 10 0.17 11.75 -0.22
CA ILE A 10 1.09 10.75 -0.78
C ILE A 10 1.42 11.06 -2.25
N CYS A 11 0.50 11.69 -2.98
CA CYS A 11 0.70 12.08 -4.37
C CYS A 11 0.52 13.61 -4.54
N PRO A 12 1.52 14.34 -5.06
CA PRO A 12 1.33 15.70 -5.49
C PRO A 12 0.73 15.69 -6.91
N VAL A 13 -0.52 16.14 -7.01
CA VAL A 13 -1.22 16.55 -8.24
C VAL A 13 -1.87 15.45 -9.10
N GLY A 14 -3.19 15.62 -9.33
CA GLY A 14 -3.84 15.34 -10.62
C GLY A 14 -4.49 13.98 -10.85
N THR A 15 -4.15 12.93 -10.13
CA THR A 15 -4.74 11.60 -10.39
C THR A 15 -5.34 11.02 -9.11
N SER A 16 -6.58 10.54 -9.20
CA SER A 16 -7.29 9.87 -8.11
C SER A 16 -6.57 8.55 -7.81
N PRO A 17 -5.74 8.47 -6.75
CA PRO A 17 -5.03 7.25 -6.48
C PRO A 17 -6.02 6.26 -5.83
N ALA A 18 -6.00 5.01 -6.26
CA ALA A 18 -6.59 3.94 -5.48
C ALA A 18 -5.75 3.76 -4.21
N PHE A 19 -6.39 3.58 -3.06
CA PHE A 19 -5.69 3.33 -1.81
C PHE A 19 -6.46 2.32 -0.97
N CYS A 20 -5.71 1.49 -0.24
CA CYS A 20 -6.26 0.60 0.77
C CYS A 20 -5.33 0.57 1.98
N CYS A 21 -5.85 0.14 3.13
CA CYS A 21 -5.05 -0.08 4.32
C CYS A 21 -5.36 -1.46 4.88
N VAL A 22 -4.33 -2.10 5.42
CA VAL A 22 -4.45 -3.41 6.05
C VAL A 22 -3.71 -3.40 7.38
N ARG A 23 -4.27 -4.10 8.36
CA ARG A 23 -3.64 -4.27 9.67
C ARG A 23 -2.81 -5.55 9.65
N THR A 24 -1.52 -5.42 9.94
CA THR A 24 -0.55 -6.52 9.86
C THR A 24 -0.05 -7.02 11.22
N GLY A 25 -0.52 -6.44 12.33
CA GLY A 25 -0.05 -6.85 13.65
C GLY A 25 -0.95 -6.47 14.81
N PRO A 26 -0.69 -7.03 16.01
CA PRO A 26 -1.47 -6.79 17.22
C PRO A 26 -1.24 -5.41 17.83
N GLN A 27 -0.15 -4.71 17.47
CA GLN A 27 0.20 -3.37 17.99
C GLN A 27 -0.19 -2.24 17.03
N ASP A 28 -1.32 -2.36 16.33
CA ASP A 28 -1.78 -1.38 15.33
C ASP A 28 -0.72 -1.06 14.28
N GLU A 29 0.00 -2.09 13.84
CA GLU A 29 0.84 -1.97 12.67
C GLU A 29 -0.06 -1.97 11.44
N TRP A 30 -0.18 -0.79 10.83
CA TRP A 30 -0.90 -0.60 9.59
C TRP A 30 0.08 -0.52 8.43
N LEU A 31 -0.31 -1.08 7.30
CA LEU A 31 0.30 -0.76 6.02
C LEU A 31 -0.75 -0.09 5.15
N VAL A 32 -0.31 0.97 4.48
CA VAL A 32 -1.10 1.69 3.49
C VAL A 32 -0.52 1.41 2.14
N PHE A 33 -1.36 0.95 1.20
CA PHE A 33 -0.99 0.81 -0.20
C PHE A 33 -1.63 1.94 -1.00
N VAL A 34 -0.85 2.49 -1.93
CA VAL A 34 -1.34 3.52 -2.86
C VAL A 34 -0.89 3.16 -4.25
N GLY A 35 -1.86 3.11 -5.15
CA GLY A 35 -1.65 2.95 -6.58
C GLY A 35 -1.63 4.31 -7.27
N ASP A 36 -0.70 4.49 -8.18
CA ASP A 36 -0.62 5.68 -9.02
C ASP A 36 -1.08 5.41 -10.46
N SER A 37 -1.20 6.49 -11.22
CA SER A 37 -1.59 6.47 -12.64
C SER A 37 -0.52 5.90 -13.55
N GLU A 38 0.71 5.77 -13.07
CA GLU A 38 1.82 5.13 -13.77
C GLU A 38 1.83 3.60 -13.54
N GLY A 39 0.80 3.07 -12.86
CA GLY A 39 0.63 1.65 -12.59
C GLY A 39 1.54 1.13 -11.49
N CYS A 40 2.13 2.01 -10.68
CA CYS A 40 2.97 1.62 -9.56
C CYS A 40 2.12 1.54 -8.29
N VAL A 41 2.27 0.44 -7.54
CA VAL A 41 1.78 0.37 -6.17
C VAL A 41 2.94 0.53 -5.22
N LYS A 42 2.78 1.43 -4.25
CA LYS A 42 3.76 1.71 -3.21
C LYS A 42 3.14 1.44 -1.84
N SER A 43 4.01 1.21 -0.85
CA SER A 43 3.61 0.89 0.52
C SER A 43 4.20 1.89 1.52
N TRP A 44 3.43 2.19 2.57
CA TRP A 44 3.84 3.05 3.67
C TRP A 44 3.45 2.49 5.03
N LYS A 45 4.31 2.71 6.03
CA LYS A 45 4.03 2.45 7.45
C LYS A 45 3.72 3.78 8.16
N PRO A 46 2.58 3.91 8.86
CA PRO A 46 2.33 5.05 9.73
C PRO A 46 3.15 4.88 11.01
N ALA A 47 4.09 5.80 11.24
CA ALA A 47 4.87 5.89 12.47
C ALA A 47 4.80 7.32 13.01
N GLN A 48 4.33 7.47 14.26
CA GLN A 48 4.34 8.74 15.01
C GLN A 48 3.86 9.97 14.20
N GLY A 49 2.71 9.83 13.53
CA GLY A 49 2.08 10.91 12.76
C GLY A 49 2.73 11.22 11.40
N ARG A 50 3.58 10.33 10.90
CA ARG A 50 4.15 10.39 9.54
C ARG A 50 3.96 9.05 8.84
N LEU A 51 3.89 9.08 7.51
CA LEU A 51 3.98 7.88 6.67
C LEU A 51 5.43 7.72 6.25
N LEU A 52 6.06 6.64 6.69
CA LEU A 52 7.39 6.25 6.25
C LEU A 52 7.23 5.40 4.98
N PRO A 53 7.87 5.77 3.86
CA PRO A 53 7.86 4.94 2.67
C PRO A 53 8.57 3.63 3.00
N VAL A 54 7.95 2.53 2.61
CA VAL A 54 8.51 1.20 2.79
C VAL A 54 9.13 0.77 1.46
N HIS A 55 8.32 0.41 0.45
CA HIS A 55 8.83 0.02 -0.88
C HIS A 55 7.83 0.28 -2.02
N THR A 56 8.34 0.31 -3.25
CA THR A 56 7.54 0.05 -4.47
C THR A 56 7.29 -1.45 -4.56
N VAL A 57 6.02 -1.83 -4.50
CA VAL A 57 5.58 -3.22 -4.37
C VAL A 57 5.41 -3.88 -5.73
N VAL A 58 4.82 -3.18 -6.70
CA VAL A 58 4.62 -3.71 -8.04
C VAL A 58 4.55 -2.60 -9.08
N LYS A 59 4.86 -2.95 -10.33
CA LYS A 59 4.55 -2.16 -11.51
C LYS A 59 3.68 -3.00 -12.44
N THR A 60 2.47 -2.51 -12.70
CA THR A 60 1.47 -3.17 -13.55
C THR A 60 1.44 -2.54 -14.94
N GLU A 61 0.75 -3.18 -15.89
CA GLU A 61 0.61 -2.69 -17.27
C GLU A 61 -0.53 -1.66 -17.46
N GLY A 62 -0.77 -0.80 -16.46
CA GLY A 62 -1.72 0.30 -16.61
C GLY A 62 -2.04 1.04 -15.32
N PRO A 63 -2.82 2.14 -15.40
CA PRO A 63 -3.19 2.93 -14.22
C PRO A 63 -3.91 2.09 -13.18
N ILE A 64 -3.58 2.25 -11.90
CA ILE A 64 -4.28 1.55 -10.83
C ILE A 64 -5.65 2.19 -10.61
N SER A 65 -6.72 1.39 -10.73
CA SER A 65 -8.10 1.83 -10.57
C SER A 65 -8.73 1.35 -9.27
N ALA A 66 -8.26 0.23 -8.73
CA ALA A 66 -8.74 -0.34 -7.47
C ALA A 66 -7.61 -1.08 -6.74
N LEU A 67 -7.65 -1.05 -5.40
CA LEU A 67 -6.77 -1.82 -4.53
C LEU A 67 -7.59 -2.41 -3.39
N ASP A 68 -7.30 -3.66 -3.05
CA ASP A 68 -7.77 -4.28 -1.81
C ASP A 68 -6.69 -5.21 -1.26
N ALA A 69 -6.60 -5.31 0.06
CA ALA A 69 -5.54 -6.05 0.73
C ALA A 69 -6.06 -6.81 1.94
N VAL A 70 -5.66 -8.08 2.05
CA VAL A 70 -5.92 -8.91 3.23
C VAL A 70 -4.60 -9.38 3.81
N PHE A 71 -4.51 -9.32 5.14
CA PHE A 71 -3.38 -9.86 5.88
C PHE A 71 -3.78 -11.18 6.52
N HIS A 72 -2.95 -12.20 6.34
CA HIS A 72 -3.12 -13.50 6.96
C HIS A 72 -1.75 -14.06 7.35
N GLU A 73 -1.59 -14.37 8.63
CA GLU A 73 -0.33 -14.84 9.24
C GLU A 73 0.84 -13.87 9.00
N ASP A 74 1.69 -14.12 8.00
CA ASP A 74 2.86 -13.28 7.65
C ASP A 74 2.86 -12.84 6.18
N ARG A 75 1.69 -12.92 5.53
CA ARG A 75 1.50 -12.66 4.11
C ARG A 75 0.43 -11.61 3.91
N ILE A 76 0.63 -10.77 2.90
CA ILE A 76 -0.38 -9.85 2.40
C ILE A 76 -0.78 -10.33 1.02
N LEU A 77 -2.07 -10.61 0.84
CA LEU A 77 -2.66 -10.78 -0.48
C LEU A 77 -3.19 -9.42 -0.92
N LEU A 78 -2.62 -8.89 -2.00
CA LEU A 78 -2.97 -7.61 -2.57
C LEU A 78 -3.63 -7.83 -3.93
N ALA A 79 -4.89 -7.45 -4.05
CA ALA A 79 -5.61 -7.42 -5.31
C ALA A 79 -5.45 -6.03 -5.95
N VAL A 80 -4.94 -6.00 -7.18
CA VAL A 80 -4.68 -4.79 -7.94
C VAL A 80 -5.54 -4.79 -9.20
N GLY A 81 -6.52 -3.90 -9.25
CA GLY A 81 -7.31 -3.65 -10.44
C GLY A 81 -6.65 -2.58 -11.31
N THR A 82 -6.43 -2.88 -12.58
CA THR A 82 -5.87 -1.93 -13.54
C THR A 82 -6.98 -1.33 -14.42
N GLY A 83 -6.74 -0.13 -14.94
CA GLY A 83 -7.60 0.51 -15.95
C GLY A 83 -7.66 -0.24 -17.28
N SER A 84 -6.77 -1.21 -17.51
CA SER A 84 -6.77 -2.10 -18.69
C SER A 84 -7.75 -3.27 -18.56
N GLY A 85 -8.46 -3.39 -17.43
CA GLY A 85 -9.47 -4.44 -17.20
C GLY A 85 -8.90 -5.74 -16.62
N ASN A 86 -7.61 -5.73 -16.25
CA ASN A 86 -6.97 -6.86 -15.60
C ASN A 86 -7.06 -6.72 -14.06
N VAL A 87 -7.07 -7.86 -13.38
CA VAL A 87 -6.88 -7.94 -11.93
C VAL A 87 -5.67 -8.81 -11.68
N GLU A 88 -4.66 -8.23 -11.05
CA GLU A 88 -3.45 -8.92 -10.63
C GLU A 88 -3.57 -9.23 -9.14
N LEU A 89 -3.31 -10.48 -8.75
CA LEU A 89 -3.25 -10.89 -7.36
C LEU A 89 -1.80 -11.13 -6.98
N LEU A 90 -1.34 -10.42 -5.96
CA LEU A 90 0.03 -10.44 -5.51
C LEU A 90 0.11 -10.97 -4.10
N GLU A 91 1.11 -11.81 -3.84
CA GLU A 91 1.48 -12.24 -2.50
C GLU A 91 2.75 -11.50 -2.08
N ILE A 92 2.67 -10.79 -0.96
CA ILE A 92 3.78 -10.02 -0.40
C ILE A 92 4.16 -10.67 0.93
N ILE A 93 5.38 -11.16 1.03
CA ILE A 93 5.92 -11.79 2.24
C ILE A 93 6.54 -10.71 3.12
N ARG A 94 6.15 -10.68 4.39
CA ARG A 94 6.56 -9.59 5.29
C ARG A 94 8.06 -9.57 5.61
N GLU A 95 8.72 -10.72 5.57
CA GLU A 95 10.15 -10.86 5.93
C GLU A 95 11.08 -10.01 5.07
N GLU A 96 10.71 -9.68 3.83
CA GLU A 96 11.48 -8.80 2.94
C GLU A 96 11.48 -7.32 3.41
N PHE A 97 10.54 -6.92 4.26
CA PHE A 97 10.51 -5.58 4.85
C PHE A 97 11.45 -5.42 6.05
N SER A 98 11.95 -6.52 6.63
CA SER A 98 12.81 -6.48 7.81
C SER A 98 14.30 -6.36 7.49
N GLN A 99 14.72 -6.68 6.26
CA GLN A 99 16.13 -6.68 5.85
C GLN A 99 16.59 -5.35 5.23
N ALA A 100 15.69 -4.37 5.06
CA ALA A 100 16.01 -3.07 4.49
C ALA A 100 16.45 -2.01 5.52
N GLU A 101 16.49 -2.34 6.81
CA GLU A 101 17.00 -1.43 7.87
C GLU A 101 18.49 -1.63 8.19
N GLU A 102 19.15 -2.65 7.63
CA GLU A 102 20.60 -2.84 7.75
C GLU A 102 21.26 -2.72 6.37
N HIS A 103 21.49 -1.49 5.86
CA HIS A 103 22.63 -1.16 4.98
C HIS A 103 22.77 0.35 4.75
#